data_AF-A0A3R6BS66-F1
#
_entry.id   AF-A0A3R6BS66-F1
#
_cell.length_a   1.000
_cell.length_b   1.000
_cell.length_c   1.000
_cell.angle_alpha   90.00
_cell.angle_beta   90.00
_cell.angle_gamma   90.00
#
_symmetry.space_group_name_H-M   'P 1'
#
loop_
_entity.id
_entity.type
_entity.pdbx_description
1 polymer ?
#
loop_
_entity_poly.entity_id
_entity_poly.type
_entity_poly.pdbx_seq_one_letter_code
_entity_poly.pdbx_strand_id
1 'polypeptide(L)' 'MKKKLKLVGFVTCLIVGCYFGSTPKNNLPSLLLENVEALAYGEHGNGANCYGDGSVECYGYWVEMKIEGLSLE' A
#
# COMPACT_ATOMS: atom_id res chain seq x y z
N MET A 1 29.62 -10.35 -37.95
CA MET A 1 29.56 -10.43 -36.47
C MET A 1 28.54 -9.47 -35.84
N LYS A 2 28.56 -8.16 -36.14
CA LYS A 2 27.66 -7.14 -35.53
C LYS A 2 26.15 -7.45 -35.65
N LYS A 3 25.66 -7.94 -36.80
CA LYS A 3 24.23 -8.31 -36.99
C LYS A 3 23.81 -9.54 -36.18
N LYS A 4 24.72 -10.51 -35.98
CA LYS A 4 24.49 -11.72 -35.19
C LYS A 4 24.45 -11.38 -33.69
N LEU A 5 25.31 -10.46 -33.24
CA LEU A 5 25.31 -9.96 -31.86
C LEU A 5 24.02 -9.20 -31.51
N LYS A 6 23.52 -8.36 -32.42
CA LYS A 6 22.22 -7.68 -32.25
C LYS A 6 21.05 -8.66 -32.15
N LEU A 7 21.07 -9.72 -32.96
CA LEU A 7 20.03 -10.74 -32.97
C LEU A 7 20.03 -11.57 -31.68
N VAL A 8 21.22 -11.95 -31.18
CA VAL A 8 21.36 -12.63 -29.89
C VAL A 8 20.83 -11.75 -28.76
N GLY A 9 21.23 -10.47 -28.69
CA GLY A 9 20.74 -9.56 -27.65
C GLY A 9 19.22 -9.39 -27.66
N PHE A 10 18.61 -9.29 -28.85
CA PHE A 10 17.15 -9.18 -28.98
C PHE A 10 16.43 -10.43 -28.47
N VAL A 11 16.91 -11.62 -28.84
CA VAL A 11 16.33 -12.90 -28.37
C VAL A 11 16.47 -13.03 -26.86
N THR A 12 17.62 -12.67 -26.29
CA THR A 12 17.82 -12.70 -24.83
C THR A 12 16.87 -11.75 -24.10
N CYS A 13 16.67 -10.52 -24.61
CA CYS A 13 15.73 -9.57 -24.03
C CYS A 13 14.28 -10.07 -24.10
N LEU A 14 13.88 -10.72 -25.20
CA LEU A 14 12.54 -11.29 -25.32
C LEU A 14 12.32 -12.42 -24.31
N ILE A 15 13.29 -13.32 -24.15
CA ILE A 15 13.19 -14.42 -23.19
C ILE A 15 13.05 -13.87 -21.76
N VAL A 16 13.92 -12.93 -21.37
CA VAL A 16 13.85 -12.32 -20.02
C VAL A 16 12.54 -11.57 -19.82
N GLY A 17 12.09 -10.79 -20.81
CA GLY A 17 10.81 -10.07 -20.76
C GLY A 17 9.61 -11.00 -20.59
N CYS A 18 9.59 -12.13 -21.31
CA CYS A 18 8.56 -13.15 -21.14
C CYS A 18 8.62 -13.80 -19.74
N TYR A 19 9.81 -14.15 -19.25
CA TYR A 19 9.95 -14.73 -17.91
C TYR A 19 9.46 -13.79 -16.79
N PHE A 20 9.82 -12.50 -16.84
CA PHE A 20 9.37 -11.51 -15.84
C PHE A 20 7.91 -11.07 -16.03
N GLY A 21 7.39 -11.09 -17.26
CA GLY A 21 5.98 -10.79 -17.53
C GLY A 21 5.04 -11.94 -17.16
N SER A 22 5.52 -13.18 -17.24
CA SER A 22 4.76 -14.39 -16.92
C SER A 22 4.89 -14.85 -15.47
N THR A 23 5.78 -14.26 -14.67
CA THR A 23 5.78 -14.52 -13.22
C THR A 23 4.43 -14.07 -12.64
N PRO A 24 3.61 -14.99 -12.11
CA PRO A 24 2.40 -14.61 -11.41
C PRO A 24 2.82 -13.69 -10.27
N LYS A 25 2.20 -12.51 -10.18
CA LYS A 25 2.36 -11.65 -9.01
C LYS A 25 1.84 -12.47 -7.85
N ASN A 26 2.76 -13.04 -7.08
CA ASN A 26 2.43 -13.85 -5.92
C ASN A 26 1.43 -13.05 -5.09
N ASN A 27 0.26 -13.60 -4.78
CA ASN A 27 -0.76 -13.03 -3.89
C ASN A 27 -0.27 -12.89 -2.42
N LEU A 28 1.05 -12.76 -2.23
CA LEU A 28 1.68 -12.31 -1.01
C LEU A 28 1.03 -11.05 -0.44
N PRO A 29 0.58 -10.03 -1.21
CA PRO A 29 -0.04 -8.86 -0.57
C PRO A 29 -1.33 -9.20 0.15
N SER A 30 -2.14 -10.17 -0.30
CA SER A 30 -3.39 -10.51 0.39
C SER A 30 -3.13 -11.28 1.68
N LEU A 31 -2.25 -12.28 1.66
CA LEU A 31 -1.89 -13.05 2.86
C LEU A 31 -1.15 -12.21 3.91
N LEU A 32 -0.33 -11.25 3.47
CA LEU A 32 0.36 -10.34 4.38
C LEU A 32 -0.62 -9.34 4.99
N LEU A 33 -1.59 -8.83 4.21
CA LEU A 33 -2.65 -7.95 4.70
C LEU A 33 -3.58 -8.65 5.69
N GLU A 34 -4.02 -9.88 5.39
CA GLU A 34 -4.86 -10.69 6.29
C GLU A 34 -4.17 -10.95 7.64
N ASN A 35 -2.85 -11.17 7.66
CA ASN A 35 -2.10 -11.34 8.91
C ASN A 35 -1.97 -10.03 9.71
N VAL A 36 -1.81 -8.90 9.02
CA VAL A 36 -1.77 -7.57 9.67
C VAL A 36 -3.14 -7.24 10.26
N GLU A 37 -4.22 -7.49 9.52
CA GLU A 37 -5.59 -7.28 9.99
C GLU A 37 -5.95 -8.25 11.12
N ALA A 38 -5.51 -9.52 11.07
CA ALA A 38 -5.69 -10.48 12.15
C ALA A 38 -4.94 -10.09 13.43
N LEU A 39 -3.75 -9.45 13.32
CA LEU A 39 -3.01 -8.93 14.46
C LEU A 39 -3.71 -7.70 15.08
N ALA A 40 -4.39 -6.89 14.26
CA ALA A 40 -5.20 -5.74 14.69
C ALA A 40 -6.66 -6.11 15.03
N TYR A 41 -7.06 -7.38 14.84
CA TYR A 41 -8.42 -7.85 15.06
C TYR A 41 -8.71 -7.86 16.58
N GLY A 42 -9.53 -6.93 17.03
CA GLY A 42 -9.84 -6.73 18.45
C GLY A 42 -9.34 -5.39 19.02
N GLU A 43 -8.50 -4.65 18.30
CA GLU A 43 -8.13 -3.25 18.65
C GLU A 43 -9.27 -2.27 18.35
N HIS A 44 -10.37 -2.73 17.74
CA HIS A 44 -11.63 -1.96 17.61
C HIS A 44 -12.42 -1.88 18.93
N GLY A 45 -11.82 -2.30 20.05
CA GLY A 45 -12.43 -2.22 21.38
C GLY A 45 -12.35 -0.80 21.93
N ASN A 46 -13.52 -0.16 22.04
CA ASN A 46 -13.80 1.09 22.76
C ASN A 46 -12.77 2.20 22.54
N GLY A 47 -13.08 3.12 21.62
CA GLY A 47 -12.44 4.42 21.39
C GLY A 47 -11.15 4.66 22.18
N ALA A 48 -10.01 4.54 21.51
CA ALA A 48 -8.74 4.92 22.09
C ALA A 48 -8.85 6.35 22.64
N ASN A 49 -8.76 6.49 23.97
CA ASN A 49 -8.61 7.79 24.57
C ASN A 49 -7.20 8.26 24.24
N CYS A 50 -7.10 9.21 23.31
CA CYS A 50 -5.85 9.90 23.05
C CYS A 50 -5.46 10.66 24.33
N TYR A 51 -4.42 10.17 25.03
CA TYR A 51 -3.85 10.86 26.18
C TYR A 51 -2.61 11.64 25.72
N GLY A 52 -2.74 12.97 25.69
CA GLY A 52 -1.67 13.89 25.36
C GLY A 52 -2.22 15.19 24.78
N ASP A 53 -1.51 16.31 25.01
CA ASP A 53 -1.79 17.56 24.30
C ASP A 53 -1.27 17.44 22.88
N GLY A 54 -2.18 17.56 21.91
CA GLY A 54 -1.88 17.53 20.50
C GLY A 54 -2.91 18.36 19.75
N SER A 55 -2.50 18.95 18.64
CA SER A 55 -3.41 19.69 17.77
C SER A 55 -3.66 18.90 16.49
N VAL A 56 -4.88 18.99 15.97
CA VAL A 56 -5.28 18.42 14.69
C VAL A 56 -5.43 19.54 13.66
N GLU A 57 -5.08 19.26 12.41
CA GLU A 57 -5.23 20.20 11.31
C GLU A 57 -6.71 20.26 10.86
N CYS A 58 -7.25 21.47 10.80
CA CYS A 58 -8.60 21.78 10.37
C CYS A 58 -8.57 23.01 9.46
N TYR A 59 -8.61 22.79 8.14
CA TYR A 59 -8.62 23.84 7.11
C TYR A 59 -7.45 24.85 7.23
N GLY A 60 -6.26 24.35 7.50
CA GLY A 60 -5.04 25.15 7.66
C GLY A 60 -4.81 25.69 9.07
N TYR A 61 -5.69 25.39 10.02
CA TYR A 61 -5.56 25.78 11.43
C TYR A 61 -5.33 24.57 12.33
N TRP A 62 -4.51 24.74 13.36
CA TRP A 62 -4.27 23.72 14.38
C TRP A 62 -5.26 23.93 15.54
N VAL A 63 -6.12 22.95 15.79
CA VAL A 63 -7.18 23.01 16.82
C VAL A 63 -7.10 21.80 17.75
N GLU A 64 -7.63 21.91 18.96
CA GLU A 64 -7.63 20.80 19.95
C GLU A 64 -8.59 19.67 19.57
N MET A 65 -9.69 19.99 18.88
CA MET A 65 -10.72 19.02 18.51
C MET A 65 -11.29 19.33 17.12
N LYS A 66 -11.41 18.30 16.28
CA LYS A 66 -12.12 18.34 14.99
C LYS A 66 -13.29 17.38 15.04
N ILE A 67 -14.51 17.90 14.87
CA ILE A 67 -15.73 17.10 14.82
C ILE A 67 -16.08 16.87 13.35
N GLU A 68 -16.10 15.61 12.93
CA GLU A 68 -16.49 15.19 11.58
C GLU A 68 -17.75 14.32 11.64
N GLY A 69 -18.48 14.20 10.53
CA GLY A 69 -19.66 13.32 10.44
C GLY A 69 -20.97 13.91 10.96
N LEU A 70 -21.03 15.21 11.28
CA LEU A 70 -22.32 15.90 11.45
C LEU A 70 -22.97 16.11 10.07
N SER A 71 -23.94 15.26 9.72
CA SER A 71 -24.91 15.55 8.66
C SER A 71 -26.03 16.37 9.28
N LEU A 72 -26.18 17.63 8.88
CA LEU A 72 -27.38 18.41 9.18
C LEU A 72 -28.44 18.05 8.13
N GLU A 73 -29.12 16.91 8.31
CA GLU A 73 -30.45 16.71 7.72
C GLU A 73 -31.52 17.44 8.53
#